data_AF-A0A377Z972-F1
#
_entry.id   AF-A0A377Z972-F1
#
_cell.length_a   1.000
_cell.length_b   1.000
_cell.length_c   1.000
_cell.angle_alpha   90.00
_cell.angle_beta   90.00
_cell.angle_gamma   90.00
#
_symmetry.space_group_name_H-M   'P 1'
#
loop_
_entity.id
_entity.type
_entity.pdbx_description
1 polymer ?
#
loop_
_entity_poly.entity_id
_entity_poly.type
_entity_poly.pdbx_seq_one_letter_code
_entity_poly.pdbx_strand_id
1 'polypeptide(L)'
;MLSDDAVAAQLQSATTAEELRALLMGEKQSEALKLDNETLSLDVAASDLLTLQALNAARLKEVGAVDAAFVSHVINDTPLNLGQGVWLNDSAEGNLRSAVAVSRAANAFTRDEQPVSLLATVAMADEQPTAVLNRLSKLLLDKKAEHLLKADAATVLALLTSDDAIAEDVLSAEFVVRNEHGLHARPGTMLVNTIKQFSSDITVTNLDGSGKPANGRSLMKVVALGVKKGHRLRFTGAG
;
A
#
# COMPACT_ATOMS: atom_id res chain seq x y z
N MET A 1 20.93 8.93 22.66
CA MET A 1 20.62 8.35 23.97
C MET A 1 19.13 8.56 24.20
N LEU A 2 18.31 7.57 23.85
CA LEU A 2 16.91 7.56 24.26
C LEU A 2 16.91 7.40 25.78
N SER A 3 16.31 8.36 26.47
CA SER A 3 16.25 8.43 27.93
C SER A 3 15.68 7.13 28.52
N ASP A 4 16.44 6.51 29.43
CA ASP A 4 16.15 5.23 30.08
C ASP A 4 14.73 5.13 30.67
N ASP A 5 14.11 6.26 31.01
CA ASP A 5 12.76 6.32 31.60
C ASP A 5 11.64 5.85 30.65
N ALA A 6 11.76 6.08 29.35
CA ALA A 6 10.72 5.66 28.39
C ALA A 6 10.74 4.15 28.14
N VAL A 7 11.94 3.56 28.13
CA VAL A 7 12.14 2.12 27.99
C VAL A 7 11.70 1.41 29.28
N ALA A 8 12.01 1.99 30.45
CA ALA A 8 11.59 1.45 31.75
C ALA A 8 10.05 1.37 31.90
N ALA A 9 9.32 2.38 31.42
CA ALA A 9 7.85 2.36 31.44
C ALA A 9 7.25 1.30 30.50
N GLN A 10 7.83 1.10 29.31
CA GLN A 10 7.37 0.08 28.36
C GLN A 10 7.66 -1.35 28.85
N LEU A 11 8.81 -1.57 29.51
CA LEU A 11 9.18 -2.85 30.12
C LEU A 11 8.21 -3.28 31.23
N GLN A 12 7.65 -2.34 32.00
CA GLN A 12 6.66 -2.64 33.04
C GLN A 12 5.31 -3.12 32.47
N SER A 13 5.00 -2.80 31.22
CA SER A 13 3.71 -3.10 30.58
C SER A 13 3.71 -4.35 29.70
N ALA A 14 4.89 -4.93 29.42
CA ALA A 14 5.02 -6.14 28.60
C ALA A 14 4.42 -7.36 29.32
N THR A 15 3.48 -8.04 28.68
CA THR A 15 2.77 -9.20 29.28
C THR A 15 3.22 -10.53 28.71
N THR A 16 4.06 -10.50 27.67
CA THR A 16 4.55 -11.70 26.98
C THR A 16 6.09 -11.70 26.87
N ALA A 17 6.66 -12.90 26.78
CA ALA A 17 8.11 -13.06 26.62
C ALA A 17 8.62 -12.51 25.28
N GLU A 18 7.78 -12.49 24.23
CA GLU A 18 8.09 -11.88 22.94
C GLU A 18 8.11 -10.35 23.00
N GLU A 19 7.12 -9.71 23.64
CA GLU A 19 7.11 -8.25 23.85
C GLU A 19 8.33 -7.78 24.65
N LEU A 20 8.67 -8.51 25.71
CA LEU A 20 9.84 -8.22 26.53
C LEU A 20 11.14 -8.38 25.72
N ARG A 21 11.24 -9.42 24.90
CA ARG A 21 12.40 -9.64 24.01
C ARG A 21 12.53 -8.52 22.98
N ALA A 22 11.44 -8.13 22.32
CA ALA A 22 11.43 -7.05 21.33
C ALA A 22 11.88 -5.70 21.93
N LEU A 23 11.35 -5.36 23.11
CA LEU A 23 11.75 -4.16 23.86
C LEU A 23 13.24 -4.17 24.25
N LEU A 24 13.74 -5.31 24.73
CA LEU A 24 15.16 -5.48 25.10
C LEU A 24 16.11 -5.45 23.89
N MET A 25 15.63 -5.87 22.71
CA MET A 25 16.37 -5.80 21.45
C MET A 25 16.27 -4.43 20.77
N GLY A 26 15.52 -3.48 21.34
CA GLY A 26 15.28 -2.17 20.73
C GLY A 26 14.40 -2.25 19.47
N GLU A 27 13.70 -3.37 19.27
CA GLU A 27 12.70 -3.53 18.23
C GLU A 27 11.50 -2.67 18.63
N LYS A 28 11.53 -1.39 18.22
CA LYS A 28 10.32 -0.56 18.24
C LYS A 28 9.24 -1.36 17.51
N GLN A 29 8.06 -1.49 18.12
CA GLN A 29 6.86 -1.90 17.38
C GLN A 29 6.71 -0.93 16.21
N SER A 30 7.25 -1.31 15.06
CA SER A 30 7.29 -0.42 13.91
C SER A 30 5.86 -0.27 13.41
N GLU A 31 5.46 0.96 13.13
CA GLU A 31 4.15 1.19 12.55
C GLU A 31 4.02 0.41 11.25
N ALA A 32 2.82 -0.14 11.00
CA ALA A 32 2.57 -0.88 9.78
C ALA A 32 2.85 -0.01 8.54
N LEU A 33 3.46 -0.61 7.52
CA LEU A 33 3.74 0.00 6.24
C LEU A 33 2.56 0.82 5.70
N LYS A 34 2.81 2.11 5.45
CA LYS A 34 1.83 3.02 4.84
C LYS A 34 1.88 2.92 3.31
N LEU A 35 0.88 2.29 2.73
CA LEU A 35 0.69 2.19 1.28
C LEU A 35 -0.79 1.95 1.02
N ASP A 36 -1.56 2.99 0.75
CA ASP A 36 -3.02 2.90 0.58
C ASP A 36 -3.51 4.06 -0.30
N ASN A 37 -4.83 4.26 -0.37
CA ASN A 37 -5.42 5.33 -1.16
C ASN A 37 -4.89 6.74 -0.83
N GLU A 38 -4.37 7.01 0.38
CA GLU A 38 -3.82 8.33 0.72
C GLU A 38 -2.42 8.55 0.14
N THR A 39 -1.71 7.48 -0.24
CA THR A 39 -0.38 7.55 -0.85
C THR A 39 -0.40 7.24 -2.35
N LEU A 40 -1.60 7.12 -2.94
CA LEU A 40 -1.80 6.93 -4.38
C LEU A 40 -2.23 8.20 -5.07
N SER A 41 -1.71 8.43 -6.26
CA SER A 41 -2.19 9.48 -7.15
C SER A 41 -2.12 8.99 -8.59
N LEU A 42 -3.25 8.54 -9.10
CA LEU A 42 -3.34 7.99 -10.46
C LEU A 42 -3.86 9.04 -11.44
N ASP A 43 -3.52 8.83 -12.70
CA ASP A 43 -3.98 9.62 -13.84
C ASP A 43 -3.69 11.12 -13.67
N VAL A 44 -2.48 11.41 -13.19
CA VAL A 44 -1.97 12.76 -12.93
C VAL A 44 -1.66 13.47 -14.25
N ALA A 45 -2.12 14.70 -14.40
CA ALA A 45 -1.73 15.56 -15.52
C ALA A 45 -0.25 16.01 -15.36
N ALA A 46 0.68 15.13 -15.69
CA ALA A 46 2.12 15.35 -15.59
C ALA A 46 2.79 15.18 -16.97
N SER A 47 3.79 16.02 -17.22
CA SER A 47 4.64 15.97 -18.42
C SER A 47 6.13 15.82 -18.09
N ASP A 48 6.48 15.71 -16.81
CA ASP A 48 7.85 15.55 -16.33
C ASP A 48 7.89 14.73 -15.02
N LEU A 49 9.08 14.21 -14.69
CA LEU A 49 9.30 13.46 -13.45
C LEU A 49 9.19 14.35 -12.22
N LEU A 50 9.54 15.63 -12.31
CA LEU A 50 9.53 16.54 -11.16
C LEU A 50 8.13 16.67 -10.57
N THR A 51 7.10 16.74 -11.42
CA THR A 51 5.69 16.77 -11.01
C THR A 51 5.32 15.52 -10.20
N LEU A 52 5.75 14.34 -10.68
CA LEU A 52 5.52 13.07 -10.00
C LEU A 52 6.31 12.96 -8.68
N GLN A 53 7.57 13.40 -8.67
CA GLN A 53 8.43 13.45 -7.48
C GLN A 53 7.81 14.35 -6.40
N ALA A 54 7.37 15.55 -6.79
CA ALA A 54 6.74 16.50 -5.87
C ALA A 54 5.43 15.96 -5.29
N LEU A 55 4.61 15.32 -6.12
CA LEU A 55 3.36 14.72 -5.65
C LEU A 55 3.61 13.59 -4.65
N ASN A 56 4.51 12.67 -4.95
CA ASN A 56 4.85 11.58 -4.05
C ASN A 56 5.47 12.09 -2.75
N ALA A 57 6.41 13.03 -2.82
CA ALA A 57 7.03 13.64 -1.63
C ALA A 57 5.98 14.33 -0.75
N ALA A 58 5.02 15.05 -1.35
CA ALA A 58 3.91 15.67 -0.63
C ALA A 58 3.03 14.62 0.08
N ARG A 59 2.65 13.52 -0.60
CA ARG A 59 1.85 12.44 0.01
C ARG A 59 2.57 11.79 1.19
N LEU A 60 3.86 11.48 1.03
CA LEU A 60 4.67 10.92 2.11
C LEU A 60 4.78 11.88 3.29
N LYS A 61 4.88 13.19 3.02
CA LYS A 61 4.94 14.22 4.05
C LYS A 61 3.60 14.36 4.80
N GLU A 62 2.48 14.36 4.07
CA GLU A 62 1.11 14.47 4.63
C GLU A 62 0.81 13.33 5.60
N VAL A 63 1.22 12.11 5.29
CA VAL A 63 1.05 10.94 6.17
C VAL A 63 2.10 10.83 7.27
N GLY A 64 2.97 11.84 7.41
CA GLY A 64 4.00 11.90 8.45
C GLY A 64 5.14 10.89 8.26
N ALA A 65 5.31 10.34 7.05
CA ALA A 65 6.32 9.32 6.81
C ALA A 65 7.73 9.86 6.63
N VAL A 66 7.86 11.15 6.29
CA VAL A 66 9.14 11.76 5.92
C VAL A 66 9.31 13.19 6.45
N ASP A 67 10.57 13.62 6.61
CA ASP A 67 10.91 14.99 7.00
C ASP A 67 11.27 15.89 5.80
N ALA A 68 11.79 17.10 6.07
CA ALA A 68 12.17 18.04 5.02
C ALA A 68 13.44 17.63 4.26
N ALA A 69 14.36 16.89 4.88
CA ALA A 69 15.57 16.39 4.24
C ALA A 69 15.20 15.36 3.16
N PHE A 70 14.34 14.40 3.49
CA PHE A 70 13.83 13.43 2.52
C PHE A 70 13.20 14.12 1.30
N VAL A 71 12.30 15.09 1.55
CA VAL A 71 11.64 15.85 0.48
C VAL A 71 12.66 16.55 -0.41
N SER A 72 13.67 17.19 0.20
CA SER A 72 14.73 17.86 -0.54
C SER A 72 15.51 16.87 -1.42
N HIS A 73 15.90 15.71 -0.89
CA HIS A 73 16.62 14.69 -1.67
C HIS A 73 15.78 14.17 -2.84
N VAL A 74 14.57 13.70 -2.55
CA VAL A 74 13.66 13.13 -3.56
C VAL A 74 13.34 14.10 -4.68
N ILE A 75 13.32 15.42 -4.45
CA ILE A 75 13.10 16.43 -5.48
C ILE A 75 14.34 16.67 -6.35
N ASN A 76 15.53 16.65 -5.75
CA ASN A 76 16.77 17.01 -6.44
C ASN A 76 17.43 15.81 -7.14
N ASP A 77 17.24 14.61 -6.60
CA ASP A 77 17.87 13.40 -7.11
C ASP A 77 17.14 12.87 -8.36
N THR A 78 17.89 12.22 -9.24
CA THR A 78 17.32 11.61 -10.45
C THR A 78 16.74 10.24 -10.11
N PRO A 79 15.45 9.99 -10.35
CA PRO A 79 14.86 8.68 -10.09
C PRO A 79 15.54 7.56 -10.89
N LEU A 80 15.58 6.37 -10.32
CA LEU A 80 16.08 5.17 -10.96
C LEU A 80 15.03 4.62 -11.95
N ASN A 81 15.41 4.46 -13.23
CA ASN A 81 14.56 3.78 -14.20
C ASN A 81 14.62 2.26 -14.00
N LEU A 82 13.46 1.63 -13.75
CA LEU A 82 13.33 0.18 -13.62
C LEU A 82 12.93 -0.52 -14.94
N GLY A 83 12.68 0.26 -15.99
CA GLY A 83 12.20 -0.18 -17.30
C GLY A 83 10.67 -0.16 -17.42
N GLN A 84 10.17 -0.35 -18.64
CA GLN A 84 8.73 -0.47 -18.94
C GLN A 84 7.88 0.72 -18.45
N GLY A 85 8.45 1.92 -18.38
CA GLY A 85 7.75 3.13 -17.92
C GLY A 85 7.66 3.27 -16.40
N VAL A 86 8.31 2.39 -15.62
CA VAL A 86 8.28 2.41 -14.15
C VAL A 86 9.60 2.93 -13.60
N TRP A 87 9.50 3.90 -12.70
CA TRP A 87 10.63 4.56 -12.06
C TRP A 87 10.51 4.46 -10.54
N LEU A 88 11.65 4.50 -9.87
CA LEU A 88 11.78 4.42 -8.42
C LEU A 88 12.56 5.63 -7.90
N ASN A 89 12.12 6.18 -6.78
CA ASN A 89 12.84 7.21 -6.05
C ASN A 89 12.85 6.90 -4.57
N ASP A 90 13.90 7.28 -3.86
CA ASP A 90 14.06 7.07 -2.44
C ASP A 90 15.03 8.11 -1.85
N SER A 91 15.26 8.02 -0.55
CA SER A 91 16.32 8.78 0.11
C SER A 91 16.87 7.98 1.28
N ALA A 92 18.18 8.08 1.50
CA ALA A 92 18.83 7.52 2.68
C ALA A 92 18.52 8.32 3.96
N GLU A 93 18.03 9.56 3.83
CA GLU A 93 17.83 10.49 4.93
C GLU A 93 16.35 10.89 5.07
N GLY A 94 15.96 11.24 6.30
CA GLY A 94 14.64 11.79 6.58
C GLY A 94 13.46 10.81 6.58
N ASN A 95 13.74 9.50 6.65
CA ASN A 95 12.74 8.44 6.81
C ASN A 95 12.23 8.37 8.25
N LEU A 96 10.96 8.68 8.48
CA LEU A 96 10.33 8.67 9.82
C LEU A 96 9.44 7.44 10.03
N ARG A 97 8.78 6.97 8.97
CA ARG A 97 7.93 5.77 8.95
C ARG A 97 8.03 5.09 7.59
N SER A 98 8.02 3.77 7.57
CA SER A 98 7.99 2.99 6.34
C SER A 98 6.71 3.27 5.55
N ALA A 99 6.88 3.75 4.32
CA ALA A 99 5.79 4.15 3.45
C ALA A 99 6.17 4.07 1.97
N VAL A 100 5.18 3.87 1.12
CA VAL A 100 5.33 3.92 -0.34
C VAL A 100 4.26 4.84 -0.91
N ALA A 101 4.69 5.83 -1.68
CA ALA A 101 3.82 6.65 -2.52
C ALA A 101 3.96 6.25 -3.98
N VAL A 102 2.85 6.23 -4.71
CA VAL A 102 2.79 5.87 -6.12
C VAL A 102 2.01 6.91 -6.89
N SER A 103 2.66 7.49 -7.89
CA SER A 103 2.04 8.41 -8.83
C SER A 103 2.11 7.86 -10.24
N ARG A 104 0.99 7.89 -10.97
CA ARG A 104 0.92 7.50 -12.39
C ARG A 104 0.45 8.67 -13.23
N ALA A 105 1.17 8.97 -14.32
CA ALA A 105 0.76 10.00 -15.27
C ALA A 105 -0.47 9.55 -16.07
N ALA A 106 -1.38 10.49 -16.37
CA ALA A 106 -2.54 10.26 -17.25
C ALA A 106 -2.12 9.86 -18.67
N ASN A 107 -1.03 10.46 -19.15
CA ASN A 107 -0.41 10.15 -20.43
C ASN A 107 1.06 9.87 -20.19
N ALA A 108 1.56 8.75 -20.72
CA ALA A 108 2.98 8.45 -20.68
C ALA A 108 3.76 9.53 -21.45
N PHE A 109 4.92 9.90 -20.92
CA PHE A 109 5.85 10.83 -21.55
C PHE A 109 7.25 10.21 -21.57
N THR A 110 8.23 10.93 -22.10
CA THR A 110 9.62 10.46 -22.15
C THR A 110 10.55 11.40 -21.40
N ARG A 111 11.58 10.81 -20.80
CA ARG A 111 12.76 11.51 -20.29
C ARG A 111 13.98 10.81 -20.84
N ASP A 112 14.87 11.55 -21.51
CA ASP A 112 16.10 11.00 -22.10
C ASP A 112 15.81 9.75 -22.97
N GLU A 113 14.78 9.83 -23.81
CA GLU A 113 14.24 8.75 -24.67
C GLU A 113 13.65 7.54 -23.93
N GLN A 114 13.64 7.54 -22.61
CA GLN A 114 13.07 6.48 -21.80
C GLN A 114 11.62 6.80 -21.43
N PRO A 115 10.69 5.82 -21.54
CA PRO A 115 9.30 6.05 -21.18
C PRO A 115 9.15 6.28 -19.67
N VAL A 116 8.22 7.15 -19.31
CA VAL A 116 7.80 7.45 -17.95
C VAL A 116 6.28 7.38 -17.89
N SER A 117 5.78 6.46 -17.07
CA SER A 117 4.34 6.26 -16.85
C SER A 117 4.02 6.29 -15.35
N LEU A 118 4.87 5.68 -14.52
CA LEU A 118 4.66 5.55 -13.08
C LEU A 118 5.94 5.80 -12.31
N LEU A 119 5.83 6.51 -11.19
CA LEU A 119 6.89 6.72 -10.22
C LEU A 119 6.44 6.18 -8.86
N ALA A 120 7.22 5.25 -8.32
CA ALA A 120 7.14 4.85 -6.92
C ALA A 120 8.19 5.62 -6.11
N THR A 121 7.81 6.16 -4.96
CA THR A 121 8.74 6.79 -4.01
C THR A 121 8.65 6.10 -2.67
N VAL A 122 9.79 5.68 -2.14
CA VAL A 122 9.86 4.79 -0.98
C VAL A 122 10.56 5.48 0.18
N ALA A 123 9.90 5.49 1.33
CA ALA A 123 10.49 5.84 2.61
C ALA A 123 10.80 4.55 3.38
N MET A 124 12.07 4.31 3.70
CA MET A 124 12.59 3.10 4.33
C MET A 124 12.98 3.39 5.79
N ALA A 125 12.02 3.34 6.72
CA ALA A 125 12.34 3.41 8.15
C ALA A 125 12.72 2.02 8.73
N ASP A 126 12.31 0.96 8.03
CA ASP A 126 12.62 -0.45 8.28
C ASP A 126 12.54 -1.24 6.96
N GLU A 127 12.60 -2.57 7.03
CA GLU A 127 12.59 -3.46 5.86
C GLU A 127 11.20 -3.73 5.25
N GLN A 128 10.10 -3.24 5.84
CA GLN A 128 8.75 -3.53 5.35
C GLN A 128 8.52 -3.17 3.86
N PRO A 129 9.01 -2.02 3.33
CA PRO A 129 8.80 -1.70 1.91
C PRO A 129 9.53 -2.63 0.94
N THR A 130 10.52 -3.40 1.39
CA THR A 130 11.23 -4.39 0.56
C THR A 130 10.26 -5.41 -0.04
N ALA A 131 9.21 -5.80 0.68
CA ALA A 131 8.18 -6.69 0.14
C ALA A 131 7.44 -6.07 -1.06
N VAL A 132 7.18 -4.76 -1.04
CA VAL A 132 6.57 -4.03 -2.16
C VAL A 132 7.52 -3.99 -3.35
N LEU A 133 8.79 -3.67 -3.10
CA LEU A 133 9.83 -3.63 -4.14
C LEU A 133 10.04 -4.99 -4.80
N ASN A 134 10.00 -6.08 -4.04
CA ASN A 134 10.10 -7.44 -4.57
C ASN A 134 8.92 -7.79 -5.49
N ARG A 135 7.69 -7.40 -5.12
CA ARG A 135 6.50 -7.61 -5.97
C ARG A 135 6.58 -6.79 -7.25
N LEU A 136 6.98 -5.52 -7.14
CA LEU A 136 7.19 -4.66 -8.31
C LEU A 136 8.27 -5.25 -9.24
N SER A 137 9.41 -5.66 -8.67
CA SER A 137 10.51 -6.29 -9.41
C SER A 137 10.06 -7.54 -10.14
N LYS A 138 9.35 -8.46 -9.46
CA LYS A 138 8.78 -9.67 -10.09
C LYS A 138 7.87 -9.33 -11.28
N LEU A 139 6.96 -8.37 -11.10
CA LEU A 139 6.04 -7.93 -12.16
C LEU A 139 6.78 -7.37 -13.38
N LEU A 140 7.86 -6.62 -13.16
CA LEU A 140 8.71 -6.10 -14.23
C LEU A 140 9.52 -7.21 -14.90
N LEU A 141 10.09 -8.16 -14.16
CA LEU A 141 10.81 -9.31 -14.71
C LEU A 141 9.91 -10.17 -15.59
N ASP A 142 8.64 -10.35 -15.19
CA ASP A 142 7.62 -11.08 -15.95
C ASP A 142 7.07 -10.28 -17.14
N LYS A 143 7.56 -9.05 -17.38
CA LYS A 143 7.11 -8.11 -18.42
C LYS A 143 5.63 -7.74 -18.32
N LYS A 144 5.08 -7.67 -17.10
CA LYS A 144 3.67 -7.39 -16.82
C LYS A 144 3.41 -5.96 -16.32
N ALA A 145 4.31 -5.01 -16.61
CA ALA A 145 4.15 -3.60 -16.20
C ALA A 145 2.78 -3.01 -16.58
N GLU A 146 2.26 -3.38 -17.75
CA GLU A 146 0.94 -2.96 -18.23
C GLU A 146 -0.20 -3.22 -17.25
N HIS A 147 -0.14 -4.29 -16.45
CA HIS A 147 -1.16 -4.58 -15.42
C HIS A 147 -1.17 -3.50 -14.34
N LEU A 148 0.00 -2.94 -13.99
CA LEU A 148 0.11 -1.82 -13.06
C LEU A 148 -0.27 -0.49 -13.73
N LEU A 149 0.13 -0.29 -14.99
CA LEU A 149 -0.05 0.97 -15.71
C LEU A 149 -1.50 1.23 -16.13
N LYS A 150 -2.34 0.20 -16.26
CA LYS A 150 -3.77 0.33 -16.61
C LYS A 150 -4.72 0.07 -15.44
N ALA A 151 -4.21 -0.39 -14.30
CA ALA A 151 -5.00 -0.72 -13.13
C ALA A 151 -5.68 0.50 -12.51
N ASP A 152 -6.83 0.29 -11.87
CA ASP A 152 -7.36 1.29 -10.93
C ASP A 152 -6.65 1.22 -9.57
N ALA A 153 -6.96 2.16 -8.67
CA ALA A 153 -6.29 2.29 -7.37
C ALA A 153 -6.33 0.99 -6.55
N ALA A 154 -7.49 0.33 -6.47
CA ALA A 154 -7.65 -0.93 -5.75
C ALA A 154 -6.77 -2.04 -6.33
N THR A 155 -6.69 -2.14 -7.66
CA THR A 155 -5.88 -3.15 -8.34
C THR A 155 -4.39 -2.85 -8.19
N VAL A 156 -3.97 -1.59 -8.25
CA VAL A 156 -2.58 -1.18 -7.96
C VAL A 156 -2.19 -1.58 -6.53
N LEU A 157 -3.04 -1.31 -5.54
CA LEU A 157 -2.77 -1.73 -4.15
C LEU A 157 -2.69 -3.25 -4.04
N ALA A 158 -3.58 -3.98 -4.69
CA ALA A 158 -3.53 -5.44 -4.70
C ALA A 158 -2.20 -5.96 -5.25
N LEU A 159 -1.75 -5.46 -6.41
CA LEU A 159 -0.48 -5.83 -7.03
C LEU A 159 0.74 -5.56 -6.12
N LEU A 160 0.68 -4.48 -5.33
CA LEU A 160 1.82 -4.04 -4.52
C LEU A 160 1.80 -4.57 -3.08
N THR A 161 0.66 -5.05 -2.58
CA THR A 161 0.49 -5.46 -1.17
C THR A 161 0.16 -6.92 -0.96
N SER A 162 -0.36 -7.63 -1.96
CA SER A 162 -0.72 -9.04 -1.86
C SER A 162 0.38 -9.94 -2.42
N ASP A 163 0.66 -11.05 -1.73
CA ASP A 163 1.55 -12.11 -2.24
C ASP A 163 0.85 -13.04 -3.24
N ASP A 164 -0.48 -13.00 -3.25
CA ASP A 164 -1.29 -13.76 -4.19
C ASP A 164 -1.16 -13.15 -5.59
N ALA A 165 -0.76 -13.98 -6.56
CA ALA A 165 -0.73 -13.59 -7.96
C ALA A 165 -2.14 -13.14 -8.38
N ILE A 166 -2.24 -11.97 -9.01
CA ILE A 166 -3.50 -11.60 -9.67
C ILE A 166 -3.71 -12.59 -10.80
N ALA A 167 -4.67 -13.49 -10.62
CA ALA A 167 -5.08 -14.42 -11.65
C ALA A 167 -5.57 -13.64 -12.88
N GLU A 168 -5.25 -14.14 -14.07
CA GLU A 168 -5.60 -13.46 -15.34
C GLU A 168 -7.10 -13.61 -15.67
N ASP A 169 -7.80 -14.55 -15.03
CA ASP A 169 -9.26 -14.76 -15.13
C ASP A 169 -9.94 -14.46 -13.79
N VAL A 170 -10.17 -13.17 -13.55
CA VAL A 170 -10.79 -12.69 -12.30
C VAL A 170 -12.10 -11.99 -12.60
N LEU A 171 -13.17 -12.44 -11.94
CA LEU A 171 -14.47 -11.78 -11.98
C LEU A 171 -14.55 -10.78 -10.83
N SER A 172 -14.99 -9.56 -11.13
CA SER A 172 -15.23 -8.56 -10.10
C SER A 172 -16.63 -7.96 -10.16
N ALA A 173 -17.17 -7.63 -9.00
CA ALA A 173 -18.47 -6.98 -8.86
C ALA A 173 -18.44 -5.98 -7.69
N GLU A 174 -19.11 -4.84 -7.87
CA GLU A 174 -19.18 -3.77 -6.88
C GLU A 174 -20.58 -3.63 -6.27
N PHE A 175 -20.63 -3.43 -4.96
CA PHE A 175 -21.87 -3.29 -4.21
C PHE A 175 -21.78 -2.16 -3.19
N VAL A 176 -22.86 -1.37 -3.08
CA VAL A 176 -23.00 -0.34 -2.04
C VAL A 176 -23.56 -0.96 -0.77
N VAL A 177 -22.90 -0.73 0.35
CA VAL A 177 -23.31 -1.25 1.66
C VAL A 177 -24.49 -0.45 2.19
N ARG A 178 -25.61 -1.13 2.41
CA ARG A 178 -26.87 -0.52 2.89
C ARG A 178 -27.08 -0.66 4.40
N ASN A 179 -26.32 -1.55 5.05
CA ASN A 179 -26.41 -1.81 6.48
C ASN A 179 -26.16 -0.54 7.29
N GLU A 180 -27.03 -0.23 8.24
CA GLU A 180 -26.95 1.03 9.01
C GLU A 180 -25.62 1.20 9.75
N HIS A 181 -25.12 0.11 10.34
CA HIS A 181 -23.86 0.06 11.06
C HIS A 181 -22.70 -0.47 10.20
N GLY A 182 -22.84 -0.47 8.88
CA GLY A 182 -21.84 -1.02 7.97
C GLY A 182 -21.64 -2.53 8.12
N LEU A 183 -20.43 -3.01 7.81
CA LEU A 183 -20.10 -4.44 7.83
C LEU A 183 -19.42 -4.85 9.14
N HIS A 184 -20.16 -4.72 10.24
CA HIS A 184 -19.72 -5.18 11.56
C HIS A 184 -19.78 -6.72 11.69
N ALA A 185 -19.40 -7.27 12.85
CA ALA A 185 -19.21 -8.70 13.05
C ALA A 185 -20.41 -9.58 12.63
N ARG A 186 -21.65 -9.13 12.82
CA ARG A 186 -22.86 -9.92 12.51
C ARG A 186 -23.10 -10.07 11.00
N PRO A 187 -23.29 -8.99 10.20
CA PRO A 187 -23.39 -9.12 8.75
C PRO A 187 -22.07 -9.61 8.12
N GLY A 188 -20.92 -9.30 8.73
CA GLY A 188 -19.62 -9.83 8.30
C GLY A 188 -19.53 -11.35 8.41
N THR A 189 -20.01 -11.94 9.51
CA THR A 189 -20.04 -13.40 9.68
C THR A 189 -20.91 -14.07 8.62
N MET A 190 -22.07 -13.49 8.32
CA MET A 190 -22.96 -13.99 7.27
C MET A 190 -22.24 -14.00 5.91
N LEU A 191 -21.62 -12.88 5.54
CA LEU A 191 -20.87 -12.75 4.30
C LEU A 191 -19.74 -13.76 4.19
N VAL A 192 -18.91 -13.87 5.22
CA VAL A 192 -17.77 -14.80 5.26
C VAL A 192 -18.24 -16.25 5.15
N ASN A 193 -19.34 -16.61 5.81
CA ASN A 193 -19.90 -17.96 5.72
C ASN A 193 -20.50 -18.26 4.34
N THR A 194 -21.02 -17.26 3.64
CA THR A 194 -21.43 -17.40 2.24
C THR A 194 -20.21 -17.59 1.34
N ILE A 195 -19.16 -16.76 1.50
CA ILE A 195 -17.93 -16.85 0.70
C ILE A 195 -17.25 -18.22 0.86
N LYS A 196 -17.24 -18.79 2.07
CA LYS A 196 -16.66 -20.11 2.35
C LYS A 196 -17.35 -21.28 1.62
N GLN A 197 -18.54 -21.08 1.04
CA GLN A 197 -19.24 -22.10 0.26
C GLN A 197 -18.69 -22.24 -1.17
N PHE A 198 -17.91 -21.27 -1.63
CA PHE A 198 -17.30 -21.28 -2.95
C PHE A 198 -15.84 -21.76 -2.87
N SER A 199 -15.42 -22.51 -3.89
CA SER A 199 -14.02 -22.93 -4.04
C SER A 199 -13.11 -21.77 -4.48
N SER A 200 -13.65 -20.77 -5.15
CA SER A 200 -12.93 -19.60 -5.67
C SER A 200 -12.30 -18.74 -4.57
N ASP A 201 -11.09 -18.25 -4.82
CA ASP A 201 -10.44 -17.26 -3.96
C ASP A 201 -11.11 -15.90 -4.10
N ILE A 202 -11.78 -15.47 -3.04
CA ILE A 202 -12.56 -14.24 -3.01
C ILE A 202 -11.88 -13.23 -2.09
N THR A 203 -11.55 -12.07 -2.66
CA THR A 203 -11.09 -10.89 -1.93
C THR A 203 -12.18 -9.82 -1.88
N VAL A 204 -12.14 -9.00 -0.82
CA VAL A 204 -13.07 -7.90 -0.58
C VAL A 204 -12.27 -6.61 -0.39
N THR A 205 -12.59 -5.58 -1.15
CA THR A 205 -11.90 -4.28 -1.09
C THR A 205 -12.90 -3.18 -0.77
N ASN A 206 -12.60 -2.35 0.24
CA ASN A 206 -13.36 -1.13 0.52
C ASN A 206 -12.80 0.03 -0.31
N LEU A 207 -13.52 0.39 -1.39
CA LEU A 207 -13.09 1.41 -2.34
C LEU A 207 -13.11 2.83 -1.76
N ASP A 208 -13.94 3.06 -0.74
CA ASP A 208 -14.02 4.33 -0.02
C ASP A 208 -13.23 4.29 1.32
N GLY A 209 -12.40 3.26 1.51
CA GLY A 209 -11.50 3.09 2.65
C GLY A 209 -10.03 3.13 2.23
N SER A 210 -9.22 2.24 2.80
CA SER A 210 -7.80 2.11 2.45
C SER A 210 -7.58 1.61 1.01
N GLY A 211 -8.58 1.01 0.36
CA GLY A 211 -8.44 0.41 -0.97
C GLY A 211 -7.64 -0.89 -1.00
N LYS A 212 -7.11 -1.35 0.14
CA LYS A 212 -6.40 -2.63 0.23
C LYS A 212 -7.39 -3.81 0.18
N PRO A 213 -7.11 -4.86 -0.60
CA PRO A 213 -7.91 -6.07 -0.56
C PRO A 213 -7.74 -6.82 0.78
N ALA A 214 -8.82 -7.42 1.25
CA ALA A 214 -8.85 -8.34 2.36
C ALA A 214 -9.31 -9.72 1.90
N ASN A 215 -8.78 -10.78 2.51
CA ASN A 215 -9.26 -12.14 2.29
C ASN A 215 -10.73 -12.24 2.75
N GLY A 216 -11.64 -12.52 1.82
CA GLY A 216 -13.08 -12.58 2.05
C GLY A 216 -13.53 -13.75 2.94
N ARG A 217 -12.68 -14.75 3.16
CA ARG A 217 -12.92 -15.88 4.08
C ARG A 217 -12.51 -15.57 5.51
N SER A 218 -11.85 -14.45 5.76
CA SER A 218 -11.41 -14.03 7.09
C SER A 218 -12.29 -12.92 7.65
N LEU A 219 -13.13 -13.24 8.64
CA LEU A 219 -13.97 -12.27 9.33
C LEU A 219 -13.14 -11.12 9.92
N MET A 220 -11.98 -11.45 10.51
CA MET A 220 -11.09 -10.46 11.09
C MET A 220 -10.60 -9.44 10.03
N LYS A 221 -10.18 -9.92 8.86
CA LYS A 221 -9.71 -9.05 7.77
C LYS A 221 -10.85 -8.24 7.16
N VAL A 222 -12.03 -8.83 6.98
CA VAL A 222 -13.22 -8.15 6.44
C VAL A 222 -13.70 -7.03 7.37
N VAL A 223 -13.74 -7.24 8.68
CA VAL A 223 -14.13 -6.20 9.65
C VAL A 223 -13.07 -5.09 9.73
N ALA A 224 -11.79 -5.44 9.61
CA ALA A 224 -10.68 -4.47 9.59
C ALA A 224 -10.72 -3.50 8.40
N LEU A 225 -11.51 -3.77 7.35
CA LEU A 225 -11.74 -2.84 6.25
C LEU A 225 -12.49 -1.56 6.67
N GLY A 226 -13.06 -1.50 7.88
CA GLY A 226 -13.70 -0.29 8.40
C GLY A 226 -14.91 0.17 7.59
N VAL A 227 -15.66 -0.78 7.03
CA VAL A 227 -16.76 -0.53 6.09
C VAL A 227 -17.95 0.12 6.79
N LYS A 228 -18.40 1.27 6.27
CA LYS A 228 -19.57 2.01 6.78
C LYS A 228 -20.74 1.97 5.80
N LYS A 229 -21.93 2.38 6.24
CA LYS A 229 -23.08 2.59 5.36
C LYS A 229 -22.71 3.52 4.21
N GLY A 230 -23.11 3.18 2.99
CA GLY A 230 -22.82 3.94 1.77
C GLY A 230 -21.48 3.64 1.12
N HIS A 231 -20.56 2.94 1.79
CA HIS A 231 -19.29 2.54 1.17
C HIS A 231 -19.54 1.53 0.04
N ARG A 232 -18.69 1.59 -0.98
CA ARG A 232 -18.61 0.65 -2.10
C ARG A 232 -17.59 -0.43 -1.78
N LEU A 233 -18.05 -1.68 -1.84
CA LEU A 233 -17.19 -2.85 -1.76
C LEU A 233 -17.04 -3.48 -3.13
N ARG A 234 -15.80 -3.76 -3.52
CA ARG A 234 -15.50 -4.64 -4.65
C ARG A 234 -15.23 -6.04 -4.13
N PHE A 235 -15.89 -7.02 -4.74
CA PHE A 235 -15.61 -8.43 -4.58
C PHE A 235 -14.90 -8.91 -5.83
N THR A 236 -13.84 -9.67 -5.64
CA THR A 236 -12.97 -10.14 -6.70
C THR A 236 -12.75 -11.63 -6.49
N GLY A 237 -13.20 -12.45 -7.43
CA GLY A 237 -13.12 -13.91 -7.39
C GLY A 237 -12.16 -14.46 -8.46
N ALA A 238 -11.20 -15.27 -8.03
CA ALA A 238 -10.32 -16.07 -8.89
C ALA A 238 -10.64 -17.56 -8.70
N GLY A 239 -10.67 -18.36 -9.77
CA GLY A 239 -11.06 -19.77 -9.75
C GLY A 239 -10.07 -20.68 -10.45
#